data_AF-A0A0F9RXB7-F1
#
_entry.id   AF-A0A0F9RXB7-F1
#
_cell.length_a   1.000
_cell.length_b   1.000
_cell.length_c   1.000
_cell.angle_alpha   90.00
_cell.angle_beta   90.00
_cell.angle_gamma   90.00
#
_symmetry.space_group_name_H-M   'P 1'
#
loop_
_entity.id
_entity.type
_entity.pdbx_description
1 polymer ?
#
loop_
_entity_poly.entity_id
_entity_poly.type
_entity_poly.pdbx_seq_one_letter_code
_entity_poly.pdbx_strand_id
1 'polypeptide(L)'
;MDRNLKLGHYFKGAEPTGCYNTGIAPVIARSKQALKYTGKAYIVGRDLDVLYNMTDLILTVMRGKPIKAKLYSSKAQAFTEFERLNQIIIDSNTQDIKRIKELRRKARSGDMAAALALTDY
;
A
#
# COMPACT_ATOMS: atom_id res chain seq x y z
N MET A 1 -17.16 -5.19 0.46
CA MET A 1 -16.06 -5.98 -0.14
C MET A 1 -16.19 -7.40 0.34
N ASP A 2 -16.25 -8.37 -0.57
CA ASP A 2 -16.21 -9.79 -0.22
C ASP A 2 -14.82 -10.08 0.39
N ARG A 3 -14.78 -10.30 1.71
CA ARG A 3 -13.53 -10.39 2.48
C ARG A 3 -12.83 -11.75 2.31
N ASN A 4 -13.20 -12.57 1.32
CA ASN A 4 -12.64 -13.90 1.13
C ASN A 4 -11.26 -13.86 0.45
N LEU A 5 -10.24 -13.50 1.23
CA LEU A 5 -8.83 -13.61 0.85
C LEU A 5 -8.42 -15.10 0.76
N LYS A 6 -8.35 -15.62 -0.46
CA LYS A 6 -7.89 -16.98 -0.76
C LYS A 6 -6.38 -17.11 -0.58
N LEU A 7 -5.92 -18.33 -0.32
CA LEU A 7 -4.49 -18.65 -0.22
C LEU A 7 -3.80 -18.32 -1.56
N GLY A 8 -2.66 -17.65 -1.52
CA GLY A 8 -1.90 -17.25 -2.71
C GLY A 8 -2.44 -16.00 -3.40
N HIS A 9 -3.55 -15.42 -2.92
CA HIS A 9 -4.11 -14.19 -3.45
C HIS A 9 -3.74 -13.01 -2.54
N TYR A 10 -3.80 -11.82 -3.12
CA TYR A 10 -3.66 -10.57 -2.41
C TYR A 10 -4.73 -9.57 -2.84
N PHE A 11 -5.03 -8.62 -1.97
CA PHE A 11 -5.82 -7.43 -2.28
C PHE A 11 -4.94 -6.20 -2.22
N LYS A 12 -5.12 -5.32 -3.20
CA LYS A 12 -4.47 -4.02 -3.28
C LYS A 12 -5.46 -2.93 -2.90
N GLY A 13 -5.00 -2.02 -2.06
CA GLY A 13 -5.74 -0.83 -1.64
C GLY A 13 -5.58 0.33 -2.63
N ALA A 14 -5.93 1.52 -2.15
CA ALA A 14 -5.81 2.77 -2.88
C ALA A 14 -4.34 3.08 -3.20
N GLU A 15 -4.10 3.60 -4.40
CA GLU A 15 -2.79 4.14 -4.79
C GLU A 15 -2.72 5.62 -4.44
N PRO A 16 -1.54 6.15 -4.06
CA PRO A 16 -1.36 7.58 -3.87
C PRO A 16 -1.59 8.37 -5.16
N THR A 17 -2.10 9.60 -5.02
CA THR A 17 -2.44 10.47 -6.15
C THR A 17 -1.19 10.79 -6.96
N GLY A 18 -1.25 10.62 -8.29
CA GLY A 18 -0.10 10.80 -9.19
C GLY A 18 0.86 9.59 -9.24
N CYS A 19 0.71 8.61 -8.36
CA CYS A 19 1.59 7.45 -8.25
C CYS A 19 0.90 6.16 -8.73
N TYR A 20 0.68 6.01 -10.03
CA TYR A 20 0.14 4.78 -10.60
C TYR A 20 1.24 3.71 -10.76
N ASN A 21 0.96 2.47 -10.33
CA ASN A 21 1.86 1.31 -10.50
C ASN A 21 3.27 1.44 -9.87
N THR A 22 3.48 2.37 -8.94
CA THR A 22 4.76 2.52 -8.21
C THR A 22 4.93 1.48 -7.11
N GLY A 23 3.88 0.70 -6.85
CA GLY A 23 3.89 -0.41 -5.89
C GLY A 23 4.05 0.04 -4.43
N ILE A 24 3.60 1.25 -4.14
CA ILE A 24 3.51 1.81 -2.79
C ILE A 24 2.13 1.64 -2.16
N ALA A 25 1.15 1.13 -2.91
CA ALA A 25 -0.21 0.92 -2.43
C ALA A 25 -0.21 -0.09 -1.26
N PRO A 26 -1.08 0.08 -0.26
CA PRO A 26 -1.28 -0.94 0.76
C PRO A 26 -1.74 -2.26 0.14
N VAL A 27 -1.22 -3.37 0.62
CA VAL A 27 -1.57 -4.72 0.18
C VAL A 27 -1.75 -5.63 1.39
N ILE A 28 -2.75 -6.51 1.29
CA ILE A 28 -2.92 -7.65 2.18
C ILE A 28 -2.88 -8.95 1.38
N ALA A 29 -2.03 -9.89 1.80
CA ALA A 29 -1.87 -11.18 1.15
C ALA A 29 -2.01 -12.33 2.15
N ARG A 30 -2.42 -13.50 1.64
CA ARG A 30 -2.44 -14.74 2.42
C ARG A 30 -1.46 -15.75 1.82
N SER A 31 -0.42 -16.12 2.56
CA SER A 31 0.67 -16.97 2.07
C SER A 31 0.77 -18.29 2.84
N LYS A 32 0.91 -19.40 2.09
CA LYS A 32 1.18 -20.72 2.65
C LYS A 32 2.59 -20.81 3.23
N GLN A 33 3.55 -20.16 2.55
CA GLN A 33 4.94 -20.08 2.95
C GLN A 33 5.05 -19.31 4.27
N ALA A 34 4.37 -18.16 4.39
CA ALA A 34 4.34 -17.41 5.65
C ALA A 34 3.84 -18.26 6.82
N LEU A 35 2.75 -19.00 6.61
CA LEU A 35 2.22 -19.90 7.62
C LEU A 35 3.24 -20.99 8.01
N LYS A 36 3.89 -21.62 7.01
CA LYS A 36 4.88 -22.68 7.24
C LYS A 36 6.11 -22.21 8.03
N TYR A 37 6.65 -21.03 7.72
CA TYR A 37 7.92 -20.57 8.28
C TYR A 37 7.79 -19.67 9.50
N THR A 38 6.62 -19.05 9.71
CA THR A 38 6.43 -18.07 10.80
C THR A 38 5.22 -18.35 11.69
N GLY A 39 4.37 -19.32 11.33
CA GLY A 39 3.08 -19.55 11.98
C GLY A 39 2.02 -18.49 11.67
N LYS A 40 2.33 -17.51 10.81
CA LYS A 40 1.47 -16.37 10.47
C LYS A 40 1.12 -16.41 8.99
N ALA A 41 -0.17 -16.55 8.66
CA ALA A 41 -0.60 -16.72 7.27
C ALA A 41 -0.81 -15.39 6.51
N TYR A 42 -0.98 -14.28 7.22
CA TYR A 42 -1.38 -13.00 6.63
C TYR A 42 -0.22 -12.02 6.63
N ILE A 43 -0.02 -11.34 5.51
CA ILE A 43 1.03 -10.36 5.28
C ILE A 43 0.37 -9.03 4.90
N VAL A 44 0.73 -7.95 5.57
CA VAL A 44 0.23 -6.60 5.28
C VAL A 44 1.40 -5.64 5.13
N GLY A 45 1.42 -4.86 4.06
CA GLY A 45 2.50 -3.91 3.78
C GLY A 45 2.22 -3.09 2.54
N ARG A 46 3.26 -2.49 1.96
CA ARG A 46 3.16 -1.92 0.60
C ARG A 46 3.26 -3.03 -0.45
N ASP A 47 2.71 -2.79 -1.62
CA ASP A 47 2.62 -3.73 -2.74
C ASP A 47 3.97 -4.37 -3.07
N LEU A 48 5.01 -3.57 -3.32
CA LEU A 48 6.36 -4.09 -3.58
C LEU A 48 6.89 -4.90 -2.40
N ASP A 49 6.74 -4.38 -1.18
CA ASP A 49 7.22 -5.07 0.01
C ASP A 49 6.53 -6.43 0.13
N VAL A 50 5.22 -6.53 -0.10
CA VAL A 50 4.48 -7.81 -0.02
C VAL A 50 4.82 -8.75 -1.18
N LEU A 51 4.93 -8.26 -2.41
CA LEU A 51 5.25 -9.07 -3.59
C LEU A 51 6.66 -9.67 -3.51
N TYR A 52 7.67 -8.85 -3.18
CA TYR A 52 9.03 -9.35 -2.96
C TYR A 52 9.06 -10.34 -1.80
N ASN A 53 8.39 -10.01 -0.69
CA ASN A 53 8.33 -10.90 0.45
C ASN A 53 7.51 -12.16 0.18
N MET A 54 6.54 -12.20 -0.73
CA MET A 54 5.81 -13.43 -1.05
C MET A 54 6.71 -14.46 -1.74
N THR A 55 7.62 -14.01 -2.60
CA THR A 55 8.59 -14.85 -3.31
C THR A 55 9.79 -15.18 -2.42
N ASP A 56 10.32 -14.22 -1.66
CA ASP A 56 11.56 -14.33 -0.88
C ASP A 56 11.35 -14.53 0.64
N LEU A 57 10.12 -14.70 1.14
CA LEU A 57 9.83 -14.74 2.59
C LEU A 57 10.73 -15.73 3.33
N ILE A 58 10.99 -16.86 2.68
CA ILE A 58 11.81 -17.95 3.21
C ILE A 58 13.23 -17.44 3.46
N LEU A 59 13.82 -16.79 2.47
CA LEU A 59 15.18 -16.27 2.55
C LEU A 59 15.29 -15.10 3.52
N THR A 60 14.30 -14.19 3.54
CA THR A 60 14.32 -13.01 4.42
C THR A 60 14.18 -13.41 5.88
N VAL A 61 13.26 -14.34 6.20
CA VAL A 61 13.10 -14.89 7.56
C VAL A 61 14.34 -15.69 7.97
N MET A 62 14.83 -16.60 7.12
CA MET A 62 15.98 -17.45 7.45
C MET A 62 17.29 -16.66 7.60
N ARG A 63 17.44 -15.54 6.89
CA ARG A 63 18.63 -14.66 7.00
C ARG A 63 18.51 -13.62 8.11
N GLY A 64 17.45 -13.66 8.91
CA GLY A 64 17.21 -12.67 9.98
C GLY A 64 17.06 -11.23 9.47
N LYS A 65 16.75 -11.05 8.19
CA LYS A 65 16.58 -9.72 7.61
C LYS A 65 15.22 -9.15 8.03
N PRO A 66 15.13 -7.84 8.31
CA PRO A 66 13.86 -7.21 8.64
C PRO A 66 12.92 -7.29 7.43
N ILE A 67 11.73 -7.85 7.66
CA ILE A 67 10.65 -7.84 6.67
C ILE A 67 9.99 -6.46 6.74
N LYS A 68 9.94 -5.76 5.60
CA LYS A 68 9.26 -4.44 5.49
C LYS A 68 7.73 -4.52 5.49
N ALA A 69 7.18 -5.70 5.74
CA ALA A 69 5.76 -5.99 5.84
C ALA A 69 5.46 -6.66 7.19
N LYS A 70 4.28 -6.41 7.74
CA LYS A 70 3.83 -6.97 9.01
C LYS A 70 3.15 -8.32 8.77
N LEU A 71 3.42 -9.27 9.67
CA LEU A 71 2.87 -10.61 9.64
C LEU A 71 1.84 -10.80 10.76
N TYR A 72 0.72 -11.44 10.44
CA TYR A 72 -0.41 -11.68 11.36
C TYR A 72 -0.90 -13.12 11.30
N SER A 73 -1.28 -13.66 12.47
CA SER A 73 -1.94 -14.97 12.58
C SER A 73 -3.43 -14.88 12.28
N SER A 74 -4.06 -13.76 12.64
CA SER A 74 -5.49 -13.53 12.48
C SER A 74 -5.81 -12.71 11.22
N LYS A 75 -6.82 -13.17 10.49
CA LYS A 75 -7.41 -12.44 9.36
C LYS A 75 -7.93 -11.08 9.80
N ALA A 76 -8.62 -11.02 10.93
CA ALA A 76 -9.25 -9.79 11.42
C ALA A 76 -8.20 -8.72 11.69
N GLN A 77 -7.12 -9.07 12.39
CA GLN A 77 -6.02 -8.14 12.68
C GLN A 77 -5.32 -7.65 11.41
N ALA A 78 -5.10 -8.54 10.44
CA ALA A 78 -4.51 -8.18 9.16
C ALA A 78 -5.39 -7.20 8.38
N PHE A 79 -6.71 -7.45 8.33
CA PHE A 79 -7.66 -6.56 7.67
C PHE A 79 -7.76 -5.20 8.36
N THR A 80 -7.75 -5.14 9.70
CA THR A 80 -7.75 -3.86 10.42
C THR A 80 -6.51 -3.04 10.07
N GLU A 81 -5.31 -3.64 10.05
CA GLU A 81 -4.10 -2.92 9.65
C GLU A 81 -4.16 -2.48 8.18
N PHE A 82 -4.64 -3.35 7.29
CA PHE A 82 -4.80 -3.03 5.88
C PHE A 82 -5.78 -1.87 5.67
N GLU A 83 -6.95 -1.90 6.30
CA GLU A 83 -7.94 -0.82 6.25
C GLU A 83 -7.37 0.48 6.82
N ARG A 84 -6.60 0.41 7.92
CA ARG A 84 -5.90 1.58 8.48
C ARG A 84 -4.91 2.20 7.49
N LEU A 85 -4.05 1.39 6.87
CA LEU A 85 -3.10 1.86 5.85
C LEU A 85 -3.82 2.43 4.63
N ASN A 86 -4.90 1.78 4.21
CA ASN A 86 -5.72 2.21 3.09
C ASN A 86 -6.37 3.57 3.36
N GLN A 87 -6.91 3.77 4.57
CA GLN A 87 -7.53 5.03 4.96
C GLN A 87 -6.54 6.19 4.96
N ILE A 88 -5.31 5.97 5.44
CA ILE A 88 -4.24 6.99 5.40
C ILE A 88 -4.00 7.47 3.95
N ILE A 89 -3.94 6.55 3.00
CA ILE A 89 -3.75 6.91 1.59
C ILE A 89 -4.98 7.64 1.03
N ILE A 90 -6.19 7.18 1.35
CA ILE A 90 -7.44 7.85 0.92
C ILE A 90 -7.51 9.29 1.45
N ASP A 91 -7.14 9.49 2.71
CA ASP A 91 -7.14 10.82 3.34
C ASP A 91 -6.09 11.73 2.69
N SER A 92 -4.87 11.21 2.48
CA SER A 92 -3.81 11.93 1.76
C SER A 92 -4.26 12.33 0.36
N ASN A 93 -4.81 11.38 -0.40
CA ASN A 93 -5.32 11.61 -1.75
C ASN A 93 -6.41 12.67 -1.77
N THR A 94 -7.30 12.67 -0.78
CA THR A 94 -8.36 13.66 -0.68
C THR A 94 -7.79 15.08 -0.50
N GLN A 95 -6.71 15.21 0.28
CA GLN A 95 -6.00 16.49 0.45
C GLN A 95 -5.25 16.89 -0.83
N ASP A 96 -4.55 15.96 -1.47
CA ASP A 96 -3.82 16.22 -2.72
C ASP A 96 -4.76 16.63 -3.85
N ILE A 97 -5.91 15.95 -4.01
CA ILE A 97 -6.92 16.33 -5.01
C ILE A 97 -7.42 17.75 -4.77
N LYS A 98 -7.67 18.15 -3.50
CA LYS A 98 -8.07 19.52 -3.17
C LYS A 98 -6.97 20.52 -3.54
N ARG A 99 -5.72 20.22 -3.19
CA ARG A 99 -4.55 21.06 -3.49
C ARG A 99 -4.35 21.22 -5.00
N ILE A 100 -4.39 20.13 -5.76
CA ILE A 100 -4.26 20.14 -7.23
C ILE A 100 -5.37 20.98 -7.85
N LYS A 101 -6.62 20.87 -7.37
CA LYS A 101 -7.73 21.72 -7.86
C LYS A 101 -7.45 23.21 -7.62
N GLU A 102 -6.94 23.56 -6.45
CA GLU A 102 -6.60 24.95 -6.13
C GLU A 102 -5.44 25.47 -6.99
N LEU A 103 -4.37 24.68 -7.13
CA LEU A 103 -3.23 25.01 -7.98
C LEU A 103 -3.66 25.21 -9.43
N ARG A 104 -4.53 24.33 -9.97
CA ARG A 104 -5.10 24.49 -11.31
C ARG A 104 -5.89 25.79 -11.46
N ARG A 105 -6.64 26.20 -10.43
CA ARG A 105 -7.37 27.49 -10.45
C ARG A 105 -6.40 28.66 -10.50
N LYS A 106 -5.35 28.66 -9.66
CA LYS A 106 -4.32 29.72 -9.61
C LYS A 106 -3.50 29.81 -10.89
N ALA A 107 -3.08 28.67 -11.43
CA ALA A 107 -2.35 28.59 -12.70
C ALA A 107 -3.17 29.18 -13.86
N ARG A 108 -4.48 28.91 -13.92
CA ARG A 108 -5.38 29.50 -14.92
C ARG A 108 -5.50 31.01 -14.81
N SER A 109 -5.33 31.59 -13.62
CA SER A 109 -5.28 33.05 -13.43
C SER A 109 -3.91 33.67 -13.72
N GLY A 110 -2.94 32.90 -14.24
CA GLY A 110 -1.62 33.40 -14.62
C GLY A 110 -0.54 33.27 -13.53
N ASP A 111 -0.82 32.59 -12.41
CA ASP A 111 0.19 32.30 -11.39
C ASP A 111 1.17 31.22 -11.88
N MET A 112 2.34 31.66 -12.33
CA MET A 112 3.39 30.80 -12.87
C MET A 112 4.00 29.87 -11.81
N ALA A 113 4.03 30.27 -10.54
CA ALA A 113 4.50 29.41 -9.45
C ALA A 113 3.52 28.25 -9.20
N ALA A 114 2.21 28.54 -9.26
CA ALA A 114 1.19 27.49 -9.19
C ALA A 114 1.23 26.53 -10.39
N ALA A 115 1.60 27.02 -11.58
CA ALA A 115 1.79 26.19 -12.76
C ALA A 115 3.01 25.25 -12.65
N LEU A 116 4.13 25.76 -12.13
CA LEU A 116 5.32 24.94 -11.85
C LEU A 116 5.04 23.88 -10.78
N ALA A 117 4.34 24.24 -9.70
CA ALA A 117 4.00 23.28 -8.66
C ALA A 117 3.07 22.13 -9.13
N LEU A 118 2.41 22.26 -10.29
CA LEU A 118 1.63 21.17 -10.89
C LEU A 118 2.48 20.15 -11.63
N THR A 119 3.74 20.44 -11.98
CA THR A 119 4.61 19.48 -12.67
C THR A 119 5.18 18.41 -11.75
N ASP A 120 5.09 18.63 -10.44
CA ASP A 120 5.54 17.69 -9.41
C ASP A 120 4.50 16.59 -9.08
N TYR A 121 3.35 16.59 -9.77
CA TYR A 121 2.23 15.64 -9.60
C TYR A 121 1.94 14.88 -10.91
#